data_AF-A0AAN8UKC3-F1
#
_entry.id   AF-A0AAN8UKC3-F1
#
_cell.length_a   1.000
_cell.length_b   1.000
_cell.length_c   1.000
_cell.angle_alpha   90.00
_cell.angle_beta   90.00
_cell.angle_gamma   90.00
#
_symmetry.space_group_name_H-M   'P 1'
#
loop_
_entity.id
_entity.type
_entity.pdbx_description
1 polymer ?
#
loop_
_entity_poly.entity_id
_entity_poly.type
_entity_poly.pdbx_seq_one_letter_code
_entity_poly.pdbx_strand_id
1 'polypeptide(L)'
;MEGDLYTGFGNGNQVDGKLMQTFQKSFIQVQDILDQNRLLINEINQNHESKIPDNLSRNVGLIRELNNNIRRVVDLYADLSTSLTKSTEASSEGESRGTSRSDSKHSQKRVRSGLVLGFHLNPLSQIS
;
A
#
# COMPACT_ATOMS: atom_id res chain seq x y z
N MET A 1 -17.09 40.26 -18.72
CA MET A 1 -17.24 40.02 -17.28
C MET A 1 -17.56 38.55 -17.12
N GLU A 2 -16.56 37.82 -16.62
CA GLU A 2 -16.59 36.52 -15.93
C GLU A 2 -17.38 35.37 -16.58
N GLY A 3 -16.61 34.48 -17.21
CA GLY A 3 -17.04 33.14 -17.56
C GLY A 3 -17.18 32.29 -16.29
N ASP A 4 -18.39 31.79 -16.10
CA ASP A 4 -18.79 30.88 -15.04
C ASP A 4 -18.17 29.50 -15.32
N LEU A 5 -16.91 29.34 -14.91
CA LEU A 5 -16.23 28.05 -14.88
C LEU A 5 -16.83 27.24 -13.72
N TYR A 6 -17.89 26.53 -14.07
CA TYR A 6 -18.45 25.39 -13.33
C TYR A 6 -17.30 24.52 -12.80
N THR A 7 -16.96 24.74 -11.54
CA THR A 7 -16.14 23.83 -10.75
C THR A 7 -16.98 22.59 -10.50
N GLY A 8 -16.93 21.66 -11.44
CA GLY A 8 -17.38 20.30 -11.26
C GLY A 8 -16.54 19.64 -10.16
N PHE A 9 -16.96 19.85 -8.90
CA PHE A 9 -16.50 19.08 -7.75
C PHE A 9 -17.06 17.65 -7.86
N GLY A 10 -16.47 16.87 -8.78
CA GLY A 10 -16.56 15.43 -8.75
C GLY A 10 -15.70 14.89 -7.61
N ASN A 11 -16.23 13.95 -6.83
CA ASN A 11 -15.67 13.34 -5.62
C ASN A 11 -14.19 12.87 -5.62
N GLY A 12 -13.44 12.99 -6.73
CA GLY A 12 -12.04 12.56 -6.85
C GLY A 12 -11.06 13.31 -5.94
N ASN A 13 -11.23 14.64 -5.75
CA ASN A 13 -10.30 15.44 -4.94
C ASN A 13 -10.36 15.12 -3.43
N GLN A 14 -11.47 14.61 -2.92
CA GLN A 14 -11.62 14.28 -1.49
C GLN A 14 -10.98 12.93 -1.14
N VAL A 15 -11.01 11.97 -2.06
CA VAL A 15 -10.38 10.66 -1.88
C VAL A 15 -8.85 10.80 -1.86
N ASP A 16 -8.32 11.65 -2.75
CA ASP A 16 -6.88 11.96 -2.82
C ASP A 16 -6.37 12.67 -1.54
N GLY A 17 -7.13 13.64 -1.01
CA GLY A 17 -6.76 14.34 0.23
C GLY A 17 -6.67 13.43 1.46
N LYS A 18 -7.57 12.44 1.60
CA LYS A 18 -7.54 11.47 2.70
C LYS A 18 -6.36 10.50 2.59
N LEU A 19 -6.04 10.06 1.37
CA LEU A 19 -4.86 9.25 1.13
C LEU A 19 -3.58 10.00 1.48
N MET A 20 -3.47 11.26 1.04
CA MET A 20 -2.29 12.08 1.31
C MET A 20 -2.09 12.32 2.81
N GLN A 21 -3.18 12.56 3.56
CA GLN A 21 -3.12 12.67 5.01
C GLN A 21 -2.63 11.38 5.68
N THR A 22 -3.11 10.22 5.21
CA THR A 22 -2.69 8.90 5.73
C THR A 22 -1.21 8.66 5.44
N PHE A 23 -0.76 8.98 4.22
CA PHE A 23 0.64 8.89 3.82
C PHE A 23 1.54 9.73 4.71
N GLN A 24 1.21 11.02 4.89
CA GLN A 24 2.00 11.93 5.72
C GLN A 24 2.11 11.44 7.16
N LYS A 25 1.00 10.96 7.74
CA LYS A 25 0.97 10.43 9.09
C LYS A 25 1.80 9.14 9.23
N SER A 26 1.71 8.22 8.26
CA SER A 26 2.52 7.00 8.27
C SER A 26 4.00 7.32 8.10
N PHE A 27 4.34 8.30 7.26
CA PHE A 27 5.72 8.70 7.03
C PHE A 27 6.39 9.24 8.30
N ILE A 28 5.75 10.18 9.00
CA ILE A 28 6.27 10.74 10.26
C ILE A 28 6.48 9.61 11.29
N GLN A 29 5.50 8.70 11.42
CA GLN A 29 5.63 7.57 12.35
C GLN A 29 6.80 6.65 12.00
N VAL A 30 7.02 6.35 10.71
CA VAL A 30 8.16 5.55 10.28
C VAL A 30 9.46 6.26 10.62
N GLN A 31 9.56 7.58 10.38
CA GLN A 31 10.75 8.36 10.74
C GLN A 31 11.03 8.29 12.24
N ASP A 32 10.02 8.53 13.08
CA ASP A 32 10.16 8.45 14.54
C ASP A 32 10.67 7.07 15.00
N ILE A 33 10.17 5.99 14.40
CA ILE A 33 10.60 4.62 14.70
C ILE A 33 12.05 4.38 14.25
N LEU A 34 12.45 4.89 13.08
CA LEU A 34 13.81 4.72 12.57
C LEU A 34 14.82 5.54 13.37
N ASP A 35 14.44 6.71 13.85
CA ASP A 35 15.27 7.51 14.76
C ASP A 35 15.47 6.79 16.10
N GLN A 36 14.42 6.15 16.63
CA GLN A 36 14.55 5.26 17.80
C GLN A 36 15.47 4.08 17.53
N ASN A 37 15.35 3.42 16.36
CA ASN A 37 16.26 2.33 15.98
C ASN A 37 17.72 2.80 15.94
N ARG A 38 17.99 4.02 15.45
CA ARG A 38 19.33 4.59 15.46
C ARG A 38 19.88 4.71 16.89
N LEU A 39 19.08 5.15 17.84
CA LEU A 39 19.49 5.25 19.26
C LEU A 39 19.73 3.86 19.86
N LEU A 40 18.84 2.90 19.62
CA LEU A 40 18.98 1.52 20.09
C LEU A 40 20.26 0.87 19.56
N ILE A 41 20.57 1.03 18.27
CA ILE A 41 21.79 0.52 17.65
C ILE A 41 23.03 1.13 18.31
N ASN A 42 23.03 2.44 18.55
CA ASN A 42 24.13 3.11 19.21
C ASN A 42 24.36 2.57 20.63
N GLU A 43 23.31 2.36 21.41
CA GLU A 43 23.41 1.79 22.76
C GLU A 43 23.89 0.33 22.72
N ILE A 44 23.36 -0.48 21.79
CA ILE A 44 23.80 -1.86 21.59
C ILE A 44 25.31 -1.92 21.30
N ASN A 45 25.79 -1.03 20.42
CA ASN A 45 27.20 -0.93 20.06
C ASN A 45 28.06 -0.50 21.26
N GLN A 46 27.64 0.52 22.02
CA GLN A 46 28.36 0.95 23.24
C GLN A 46 28.45 -0.16 24.28
N ASN A 47 27.35 -0.88 24.50
CA ASN A 47 27.32 -2.03 25.41
C ASN A 47 28.29 -3.12 24.93
N HIS A 48 28.33 -3.40 23.62
CA HIS A 48 29.27 -4.36 23.02
C HIS A 48 30.73 -3.94 23.19
N GLU A 49 31.06 -2.68 22.93
CA GLU A 49 32.40 -2.11 23.07
C GLU A 49 32.88 -2.11 24.53
N SER A 50 31.97 -1.86 25.48
CA SER A 50 32.29 -1.86 26.92
C SER A 50 32.70 -3.23 27.45
N LYS A 51 32.25 -4.32 26.80
CA LYS A 51 32.46 -5.73 27.21
C LYS A 51 32.01 -6.06 28.64
N ILE A 52 31.19 -5.21 29.27
CA ILE A 52 30.64 -5.45 30.60
C ILE A 52 29.52 -6.51 30.47
N PRO A 53 29.60 -7.65 31.17
CA PRO A 53 28.63 -8.76 31.02
C PRO A 53 27.17 -8.35 31.22
N ASP A 54 26.89 -7.47 32.18
CA ASP A 54 25.55 -6.98 32.46
C ASP A 54 24.98 -6.13 31.31
N ASN A 55 25.83 -5.32 30.67
CA ASN A 55 25.45 -4.50 29.51
C ASN A 55 25.19 -5.37 28.28
N LEU A 56 26.00 -6.42 28.07
CA LEU A 56 25.77 -7.40 27.01
C LEU A 56 24.45 -8.14 27.22
N SER A 57 24.09 -8.44 28.47
CA SER A 57 22.79 -9.04 28.79
C SER A 57 21.62 -8.09 28.46
N ARG A 58 21.80 -6.78 28.68
CA ARG A 58 20.81 -5.75 28.30
C ARG A 58 20.60 -5.67 26.78
N ASN A 59 21.63 -5.93 25.97
CA ASN A 59 21.51 -5.92 24.50
C ASN A 59 20.43 -6.87 23.99
N VAL A 60 20.16 -7.99 24.68
CA VAL A 60 19.07 -8.90 24.31
C VAL A 60 17.72 -8.18 24.33
N GLY A 61 17.48 -7.34 25.32
CA GLY A 61 16.27 -6.51 25.42
C GLY A 61 16.21 -5.45 24.32
N LEU A 62 17.30 -4.71 24.13
CA LEU A 62 17.38 -3.66 23.11
C LEU A 62 17.18 -4.21 21.68
N ILE A 63 17.75 -5.39 21.36
CA ILE A 63 17.57 -6.06 20.07
C ILE A 63 16.12 -6.51 19.88
N ARG A 64 15.44 -6.95 20.95
CA ARG A 64 14.00 -7.28 20.86
C ARG A 64 13.17 -6.04 20.55
N GLU A 65 13.48 -4.92 21.18
CA GLU A 65 12.82 -3.64 20.91
C GLU A 65 13.05 -3.18 19.47
N LEU A 66 14.29 -3.22 18.99
CA LEU A 66 14.64 -2.94 17.60
C LEU A 66 13.86 -3.82 16.62
N ASN A 67 13.78 -5.13 16.88
CA ASN A 67 13.02 -6.04 16.03
C ASN A 67 11.52 -5.74 16.04
N ASN A 68 10.95 -5.31 17.17
CA ASN A 68 9.56 -4.88 17.25
C ASN A 68 9.32 -3.60 16.45
N ASN A 69 10.25 -2.66 16.51
CA ASN A 69 10.20 -1.45 15.70
C ASN A 69 10.21 -1.76 14.20
N ILE A 70 11.06 -2.69 13.75
CA ILE A 70 11.04 -3.13 12.34
C ILE A 70 9.70 -3.74 11.94
N ARG A 71 9.08 -4.59 12.79
CA ARG A 71 7.73 -5.11 12.54
C ARG A 71 6.71 -4.00 12.37
N ARG A 72 6.72 -3.00 13.27
CA ARG A 72 5.82 -1.84 13.19
C ARG A 72 6.00 -1.04 11.90
N VAL A 73 7.24 -0.86 11.43
CA VAL A 73 7.51 -0.19 10.15
C VAL A 73 6.91 -1.00 9.00
N VAL A 74 7.08 -2.32 9.00
CA VAL A 74 6.48 -3.20 7.99
C VAL A 74 4.95 -3.08 7.99
N ASP A 75 4.32 -3.10 9.16
CA ASP A 75 2.86 -2.97 9.31
C ASP A 75 2.36 -1.62 8.76
N LEU A 76 3.04 -0.52 9.09
CA LEU A 76 2.70 0.82 8.58
C LEU A 76 2.77 0.90 7.05
N TYR A 77 3.74 0.23 6.42
CA TYR A 77 3.82 0.16 4.96
C TYR A 77 2.74 -0.74 4.36
N ALA A 78 2.40 -1.87 5.00
CA ALA A 78 1.32 -2.74 4.56
C ALA A 78 -0.04 -2.04 4.58
N ASP A 79 -0.31 -1.28 5.66
CA ASP A 79 -1.52 -0.48 5.81
C ASP A 79 -1.60 0.61 4.73
N LEU A 80 -0.48 1.29 4.47
CA LEU A 80 -0.41 2.33 3.46
C LEU A 80 -0.63 1.78 2.04
N SER A 81 0.01 0.66 1.71
CA SER A 81 -0.17 -0.03 0.43
C SER A 81 -1.63 -0.43 0.24
N THR A 82 -2.25 -1.01 1.28
CA THR A 82 -3.65 -1.43 1.24
C THR A 82 -4.60 -0.24 1.07
N SER A 83 -4.32 0.87 1.76
CA SER A 83 -5.07 2.12 1.62
C SER A 83 -5.00 2.66 0.19
N LEU A 84 -3.80 2.65 -0.41
CA LEU A 84 -3.60 3.12 -1.78
C LEU A 84 -4.38 2.26 -2.79
N THR A 85 -4.27 0.93 -2.71
CA THR A 85 -4.99 0.01 -3.61
C THR A 85 -6.50 0.24 -3.55
N LYS A 86 -7.08 0.32 -2.34
CA LYS A 86 -8.52 0.55 -2.15
C LYS A 86 -9.01 1.86 -2.79
N SER A 87 -8.23 2.92 -2.68
CA SER A 87 -8.59 4.21 -3.28
C SER A 87 -8.52 4.20 -4.81
N THR A 88 -7.62 3.42 -5.41
CA THR A 88 -7.57 3.25 -6.87
C THR A 88 -8.76 2.46 -7.42
N GLU A 89 -9.20 1.41 -6.72
CA GLU A 89 -10.38 0.62 -7.08
C GLU A 89 -11.67 1.44 -6.97
N ALA A 90 -11.80 2.24 -5.89
CA ALA A 90 -12.95 3.13 -5.70
C ALA A 90 -13.09 4.21 -6.79
N SER A 91 -12.00 4.54 -7.48
CA SER A 91 -12.01 5.50 -8.59
C SER A 91 -12.48 4.88 -9.92
N SER A 92 -12.53 3.54 -10.06
CA SER A 92 -12.88 2.89 -11.34
C SER A 92 -14.34 2.40 -11.44
N GLU A 93 -15.13 2.48 -10.36
CA GLU A 93 -16.53 1.99 -10.34
C GLU A 93 -17.57 3.05 -10.80
N GLY A 94 -17.11 4.20 -11.31
CA GLY A 94 -17.97 5.35 -11.65
C GLY A 94 -18.54 5.41 -13.07
N GLU A 95 -18.17 4.53 -14.00
CA GLU A 95 -18.57 4.68 -15.41
C GLU A 95 -19.07 3.38 -16.06
N SER A 96 -20.00 2.67 -15.41
CA SER A 96 -20.86 1.75 -16.15
C SER A 96 -22.14 1.42 -15.40
N ARG A 97 -23.19 2.24 -15.58
CA ARG A 97 -24.58 1.79 -15.46
C ARG A 97 -25.55 2.84 -16.01
N GLY A 98 -26.17 2.52 -17.15
CA GLY A 98 -27.29 3.32 -17.64
C GLY A 98 -27.66 3.11 -19.11
N THR A 99 -27.80 1.88 -19.58
CA THR A 99 -28.52 1.58 -20.83
C THR A 99 -29.93 2.18 -20.81
N SER A 100 -30.25 3.03 -21.79
CA SER A 100 -31.62 3.21 -22.28
C SER A 100 -31.65 2.93 -23.78
N ARG A 101 -32.53 2.01 -24.14
CA ARG A 101 -32.73 1.41 -25.45
C ARG A 101 -33.23 2.43 -26.48
N SER A 102 -32.76 2.33 -27.72
CA SER A 102 -33.64 2.54 -28.88
C SER A 102 -33.23 1.62 -30.03
N ASP A 103 -34.28 1.07 -30.61
CA ASP A 103 -34.35 -0.06 -31.53
C ASP A 103 -34.10 0.39 -32.97
N SER A 104 -33.31 -0.35 -33.76
CA SER A 104 -33.38 -0.41 -35.24
C SER A 104 -32.41 -1.44 -35.84
N LYS A 105 -32.95 -2.63 -36.14
CA LYS A 105 -32.57 -3.64 -37.15
C LYS A 105 -31.32 -3.38 -38.02
N HIS A 106 -30.31 -4.26 -37.92
CA HIS A 106 -29.57 -4.75 -39.10
C HIS A 106 -28.87 -6.11 -38.83
N SER A 107 -29.28 -7.12 -39.59
CA SER A 107 -28.45 -8.17 -40.23
C SER A 107 -27.47 -9.03 -39.41
N GLN A 108 -27.83 -10.32 -39.31
CA GLN A 108 -26.98 -11.52 -39.30
C GLN A 108 -25.46 -11.34 -39.52
N LYS A 109 -24.65 -11.95 -38.62
CA LYS A 109 -23.91 -13.20 -38.90
C LYS A 109 -23.23 -13.75 -37.65
N ARG A 110 -23.37 -15.07 -37.48
CA ARG A 110 -22.77 -15.91 -36.43
C ARG A 110 -21.25 -15.93 -36.54
N VAL A 111 -20.53 -15.80 -35.42
CA VAL A 111 -19.22 -16.45 -35.21
C VAL A 111 -19.15 -16.95 -33.76
N ARG A 112 -19.05 -18.28 -33.62
CA ARG A 112 -18.66 -18.97 -32.38
C ARG A 112 -17.13 -18.98 -32.33
N SER A 113 -16.54 -18.70 -31.17
CA SER A 113 -15.33 -19.38 -30.67
C SER A 113 -15.20 -19.11 -29.18
N GLY A 114 -15.18 -20.19 -28.39
CA GLY A 114 -15.13 -20.15 -26.94
C GLY A 114 -13.74 -19.85 -26.41
N LEU A 115 -13.67 -19.10 -25.32
CA LEU A 115 -12.45 -18.90 -24.54
C LEU A 115 -12.64 -19.63 -23.21
N VAL A 116 -12.11 -20.85 -23.12
CA VAL A 116 -11.83 -21.51 -21.85
C VAL A 116 -10.48 -20.98 -21.38
N LEU A 117 -10.48 -20.03 -20.45
CA LEU A 117 -9.26 -19.62 -19.75
C LEU A 117 -8.91 -20.72 -18.74
N GLY A 118 -8.11 -21.69 -19.20
CA GLY A 118 -7.43 -22.63 -18.33
C GLY A 118 -6.38 -21.90 -17.50
N PHE A 119 -6.56 -21.88 -16.18
CA PHE A 119 -5.53 -21.51 -15.23
C PHE A 119 -4.45 -22.59 -15.23
N HIS A 120 -3.41 -22.42 -16.05
CA HIS A 120 -2.21 -23.24 -15.95
C HIS A 120 -1.32 -22.65 -14.85
N LEU A 121 -1.45 -23.20 -13.64
CA LEU A 121 -0.42 -23.08 -12.62
C LEU A 121 0.81 -23.84 -13.12
N ASN A 122 1.97 -23.19 -13.14
CA ASN A 122 3.25 -23.85 -13.38
C ASN A 122 4.15 -23.56 -12.16
N PRO A 123 4.38 -24.53 -11.28
CA PRO A 123 5.31 -24.38 -10.18
C PRO A 123 6.75 -24.46 -10.70
N LEU A 124 7.53 -23.42 -10.45
CA LEU A 124 8.98 -23.40 -10.60
C LEU A 124 9.58 -24.50 -9.71
N SER A 125 9.97 -25.61 -10.33
CA SER A 125 10.91 -26.58 -9.79
C SER A 125 12.06 -26.74 -10.78
N GLN A 126 13.27 -26.87 -10.24
CA GLN A 126 14.54 -27.16 -10.91
C GLN A 126 15.38 -25.93 -11.30
N ILE A 127 16.06 -25.36 -10.30
CA ILE A 127 17.41 -24.83 -10.49
C ILE A 127 18.34 -26.03 -10.30
N SER A 128 19.05 -26.41 -11.35
CA SER A 128 20.27 -27.24 -11.28
C SER A 128 21.49 -26.34 -11.31
#